data_AF-A0A495R0H2-F1
#
_entry.id   AF-A0A495R0H2-F1
#
_cell.length_a   1.000
_cell.length_b   1.000
_cell.length_c   1.000
_cell.angle_alpha   90.00
_cell.angle_beta   90.00
_cell.angle_gamma   90.00
#
_symmetry.space_group_name_H-M   'P 1'
#
loop_
_entity.id
_entity.type
_entity.pdbx_description
1 polymer ?
#
loop_
_entity_poly.entity_id
_entity_poly.type
_entity_poly.pdbx_seq_one_letter_code
_entity_poly.pdbx_strand_id
1 'polypeptide(L)' 'MEPGRLWVDPDCGLKTCGYPEAEAFLRNVVTAGRLVRVGVG' A
#
# COMPACT_ATOMS: atom_id res chain seq x y z
N MET A 1 -0.96 0.02 17.79
CA MET A 1 -2.08 -0.55 17.02
C MET A 1 -1.81 -2.03 16.89
N GLU A 2 -2.77 -2.90 17.19
CA GLU A 2 -2.61 -4.35 17.00
C GLU A 2 -2.37 -4.62 15.49
N PRO A 3 -1.34 -5.39 15.09
CA PRO A 3 -1.03 -5.62 13.67
C PRO A 3 -2.23 -6.12 12.84
N GLY A 4 -3.08 -6.98 13.42
CA GLY A 4 -4.28 -7.50 12.77
C GLY A 4 -5.43 -6.49 12.60
N ARG A 5 -5.27 -5.26 13.10
CA ARG A 5 -6.26 -4.17 12.95
C ARG A 5 -5.81 -3.09 11.96
N LEU A 6 -4.56 -3.14 11.48
CA LEU A 6 -4.01 -2.16 10.54
C LEU A 6 -4.28 -2.59 9.09
N TRP A 7 -4.90 -1.70 8.33
CA TRP A 7 -5.04 -1.82 6.88
C TRP A 7 -4.07 -0.86 6.19
N VAL A 8 -3.67 -1.23 4.97
CA VAL A 8 -2.77 -0.44 4.13
C VAL A 8 -3.44 -0.26 2.79
N ASP A 9 -3.81 0.98 2.50
CA ASP A 9 -4.54 1.39 1.31
C ASP A 9 -4.23 2.85 0.96
N PRO A 10 -4.56 3.32 -0.26
CA PRO A 10 -4.40 4.72 -0.64
C PRO A 10 -5.38 5.63 0.11
N ASP A 11 -5.02 6.90 0.30
CA ASP A 11 -5.89 7.89 0.96
C ASP A 11 -7.27 8.06 0.28
N CYS A 12 -7.34 7.87 -1.05
CA CYS A 12 -8.58 7.97 -1.81
C CYS A 12 -8.56 7.11 -3.08
N GLY A 13 -9.68 7.12 -3.82
CA GLY A 13 -9.77 6.44 -5.11
C GLY A 13 -8.85 7.08 -6.16
N LEU A 14 -8.22 6.24 -6.99
CA LEU A 14 -7.20 6.65 -7.97
C LEU A 14 -7.78 7.26 -9.26
N LYS A 15 -8.98 7.83 -9.24
CA LYS A 15 -9.71 8.25 -10.47
C LYS A 15 -8.96 9.30 -11.30
N THR A 16 -8.10 10.08 -10.66
CA THR A 16 -7.32 11.16 -11.27
C THR A 16 -5.89 10.75 -11.60
N CYS A 17 -5.45 9.54 -11.21
CA CYS A 17 -4.12 9.04 -11.54
C CYS A 17 -4.11 8.43 -12.95
N GLY A 18 -2.99 8.58 -13.65
CA GLY A 18 -2.73 7.81 -14.87
C GLY A 18 -2.49 6.34 -14.53
N TYR A 19 -2.80 5.42 -15.47
CA TYR A 19 -2.58 3.98 -15.26
C TYR A 19 -1.13 3.62 -14.88
N PRO A 20 -0.08 4.11 -15.57
CA PRO A 20 1.30 3.77 -15.21
C PRO A 20 1.69 4.23 -13.81
N GLU A 21 1.17 5.39 -13.38
CA GLU A 21 1.40 5.95 -12.05
C GLU A 21 0.67 5.14 -10.98
N ALA A 22 -0.61 4.84 -11.21
CA ALA A 22 -1.41 4.01 -10.31
C ALA A 22 -0.77 2.63 -10.12
N GLU A 23 -0.26 2.02 -11.18
CA GLU A 23 0.39 0.72 -11.11
C GLU A 23 1.69 0.78 -10.29
N ALA A 24 2.57 1.75 -10.56
CA ALA A 24 3.81 1.92 -9.82
C ALA A 24 3.56 2.19 -8.34
N PHE A 25 2.61 3.08 -8.03
CA PHE A 25 2.21 3.39 -6.66
C PHE A 25 1.67 2.15 -5.93
N LEU A 26 0.71 1.43 -6.53
CA LEU A 26 0.12 0.24 -5.90
C LEU A 26 1.15 -0.89 -5.69
N ARG A 27 2.11 -1.07 -6.60
CA ARG A 27 3.24 -2.00 -6.41
C ARG A 27 4.05 -1.66 -5.16
N ASN A 28 4.30 -0.37 -4.90
CA ASN A 28 5.01 0.08 -3.71
C ASN A 28 4.18 -0.12 -2.44
N VAL A 29 2.89 0.22 -2.46
CA VAL A 29 1.98 0.01 -1.31
C VAL A 29 1.94 -1.47 -0.91
N VAL A 30 1.79 -2.38 -1.87
CA VAL A 30 1.81 -3.83 -1.60
C VAL A 30 3.16 -4.28 -1.06
N THR A 31 4.26 -3.75 -1.61
CA THR A 31 5.62 -4.10 -1.16
C THR A 31 5.84 -3.67 0.29
N ALA A 32 5.50 -2.42 0.63
CA ALA A 32 5.56 -1.92 1.99
C ALA A 32 4.67 -2.75 2.94
N GLY A 33 3.44 -3.08 2.53
CA GLY A 33 2.55 -3.93 3.31
C GLY A 33 3.14 -5.32 3.60
N ARG A 34 3.88 -5.92 2.65
CA ARG A 34 4.61 -7.18 2.88
C ARG A 34 5.74 -7.03 3.88
N LEU A 35 6.50 -5.94 3.81
CA LEU A 35 7.58 -5.65 4.76
C LEU A 35 7.06 -5.49 6.19
N VAL A 36 5.94 -4.77 6.37
CA VAL A 36 5.32 -4.61 7.68
C VAL A 36 4.83 -5.95 8.24
N ARG A 37 4.30 -6.85 7.39
CA ARG A 37 3.83 -8.18 7.81
C ARG A 37 4.94 -9.08 8.35
N VAL A 38 6.15 -9.00 7.80
CA VAL A 38 7.28 -9.84 8.24
C VAL A 38 8.01 -9.25 9.45
N GLY A 39 7.58 -8.09 9.95
CA GLY A 39 8.35 -7.28 10.88
C GLY A 39 9.46 -6.60 10.10
N VAL A 40 9.34 -5.28 9.90
CA VAL A 40 10.41 -4.51 9.26
C VAL A 40 11.66 -4.72 10.11
N GLY A 41 12.72 -5.26 9.50
CA GLY A 41 13.94 -5.74 10.18
C GLY A 41 14.68 -4.69 10.98
#